data_AF-A0AAV7DAF9-F1
#
_entry.id   AF-A0AAV7DAF9-F1
#
_cell.length_a   1.000
_cell.length_b   1.000
_cell.length_c   1.000
_cell.angle_alpha   90.00
_cell.angle_beta   90.00
_cell.angle_gamma   90.00
#
_symmetry.space_group_name_H-M   'P 1'
#
loop_
_entity.id
_entity.type
_entity.pdbx_description
1 polymer ?
#
loop_
_entity_poly.entity_id
_entity_poly.type
_entity_poly.pdbx_seq_one_letter_code
_entity_poly.pdbx_strand_id
1 'polypeptide(L)'
;MMDNDFRLLIQRFYELQGERVETYRLFDEGHQAYLKSGPHYDFIHYRQLVHEITQAFSGISKELIQIKDRFRELHDRTDLSEHLEKIQELEKEKLELV
;
A
#
# COMPACT_ATOMS: atom_id res chain seq x y z
N MET A 1 -26.93 5.63 -9.32
CA MET A 1 -25.77 6.45 -8.86
C MET A 1 -25.00 5.77 -7.74
N MET A 2 -25.63 5.29 -6.65
CA MET A 2 -24.92 4.52 -5.58
C MET A 2 -24.18 3.27 -6.07
N ASP A 3 -24.78 2.48 -6.98
CA ASP A 3 -24.13 1.26 -7.51
C ASP A 3 -22.84 1.56 -8.31
N ASN A 4 -22.75 2.73 -8.93
CA ASN A 4 -21.52 3.12 -9.64
C ASN A 4 -20.40 3.51 -8.66
N ASP A 5 -20.74 4.28 -7.62
CA ASP A 5 -19.78 4.66 -6.56
C ASP A 5 -19.24 3.41 -5.84
N PHE A 6 -20.12 2.47 -5.49
CA PHE A 6 -19.71 1.20 -4.88
C PHE A 6 -18.70 0.43 -5.74
N ARG A 7 -18.95 0.30 -7.05
CA ARG A 7 -18.03 -0.39 -7.97
C ARG A 7 -16.71 0.35 -8.11
N LEU A 8 -16.72 1.68 -8.13
CA LEU A 8 -15.51 2.50 -8.19
C LEU A 8 -14.65 2.30 -6.94
N LEU A 9 -15.24 2.19 -5.75
CA LEU A 9 -14.50 1.88 -4.51
C LEU A 9 -13.81 0.52 -4.58
N ILE A 10 -14.50 -0.51 -5.12
CA ILE A 10 -13.92 -1.84 -5.31
C ILE A 10 -12.79 -1.81 -6.34
N GLN A 11 -12.99 -1.13 -7.48
CA GLN A 11 -11.94 -0.97 -8.49
C GLN A 11 -10.71 -0.27 -7.92
N ARG A 12 -10.92 0.84 -7.20
CA ARG A 12 -9.82 1.58 -6.57
C ARG A 12 -9.09 0.76 -5.52
N PHE A 13 -9.81 -0.06 -4.75
CA PHE A 13 -9.19 -1.02 -3.83
C PHE A 13 -8.23 -1.97 -4.56
N TYR A 14 -8.63 -2.56 -5.69
CA TYR A 14 -7.77 -3.46 -6.45
C TYR A 14 -6.56 -2.73 -7.06
N GLU A 15 -6.74 -1.51 -7.56
CA GLU A 15 -5.64 -0.67 -8.04
C GLU A 15 -4.61 -0.41 -6.93
N LEU A 16 -5.07 -0.04 -5.73
CA LEU A 16 -4.21 0.19 -4.57
C LEU A 16 -3.44 -1.07 -4.14
N GLN A 17 -4.03 -2.25 -4.26
CA GLN A 17 -3.31 -3.51 -4.02
C GLN A 17 -2.25 -3.77 -5.11
N GLY A 18 -2.52 -3.42 -6.36
CA GLY A 18 -1.53 -3.45 -7.44
C GLY A 18 -0.36 -2.49 -7.19
N GLU A 19 -0.66 -1.23 -6.88
CA GLU A 19 0.33 -0.20 -6.51
C GLU A 19 1.21 -0.66 -5.35
N ARG A 20 0.63 -1.32 -4.35
CA ARG A 20 1.35 -1.90 -3.21
C ARG A 20 2.33 -2.99 -3.62
N VAL A 21 1.90 -3.94 -4.46
CA VAL A 21 2.77 -5.01 -4.96
C VAL A 21 3.96 -4.43 -5.73
N GLU A 22 3.70 -3.45 -6.59
CA GLU A 22 4.77 -2.77 -7.32
C GLU A 22 5.70 -1.98 -6.39
N THR A 23 5.18 -1.36 -5.34
CA THR A 23 5.98 -0.68 -4.31
C THR A 23 6.94 -1.65 -3.61
N TYR A 24 6.47 -2.84 -3.24
CA TYR A 24 7.35 -3.90 -2.71
C TYR A 24 8.43 -4.32 -3.69
N ARG A 25 8.06 -4.53 -4.97
CA ARG A 25 9.01 -4.92 -6.02
C ARG A 25 10.11 -3.88 -6.21
N LEU A 26 9.73 -2.60 -6.29
CA LEU A 26 10.68 -1.48 -6.42
C LEU A 26 11.60 -1.38 -5.22
N PHE A 27 11.08 -1.61 -4.01
CA PHE A 27 11.89 -1.62 -2.80
C PHE A 27 12.94 -2.74 -2.82
N ASP A 28 12.54 -3.98 -3.14
CA ASP A 28 13.49 -5.09 -3.22
C ASP A 28 14.54 -4.87 -4.32
N GLU A 29 14.12 -4.46 -5.51
CA GLU A 29 15.04 -4.17 -6.63
C GLU A 29 16.08 -3.10 -6.24
N GLY A 30 15.64 -2.01 -5.63
CA GLY A 30 16.53 -0.94 -5.20
C GLY A 30 17.41 -1.33 -4.01
N HIS A 31 16.93 -2.19 -3.10
CA HIS A 31 17.74 -2.76 -2.03
C HIS A 31 18.84 -3.68 -2.60
N GLN A 32 18.51 -4.55 -3.55
CA GLN A 32 19.49 -5.40 -4.22
C GLN A 32 20.51 -4.59 -5.00
N ALA A 33 20.08 -3.52 -5.68
CA ALA A 33 20.99 -2.61 -6.38
C ALA A 33 21.96 -1.92 -5.41
N TYR A 34 21.46 -1.47 -4.25
CA TYR A 34 22.29 -0.90 -3.19
C TYR A 34 23.34 -1.91 -2.68
N LEU A 35 22.94 -3.14 -2.36
CA LEU A 35 23.89 -4.17 -1.89
C LEU A 35 24.96 -4.51 -2.94
N LYS A 36 24.59 -4.57 -4.23
CA LYS A 36 25.51 -4.84 -5.35
C LYS A 36 26.49 -3.70 -5.62
N SER A 37 26.23 -2.49 -5.14
CA SER A 37 27.13 -1.34 -5.32
C SER A 37 28.39 -1.37 -4.44
N GLY A 38 28.49 -2.34 -3.53
CA GLY A 38 29.67 -2.52 -2.69
C GLY A 38 30.98 -2.67 -3.48
N PRO A 39 32.10 -2.10 -2.99
CA PRO A 39 32.25 -1.39 -1.73
C PRO A 39 31.83 0.09 -1.77
N HIS A 40 31.50 0.64 -2.95
CA HIS A 40 31.17 2.05 -3.16
C HIS A 40 29.67 2.30 -3.02
N TYR A 41 29.14 2.01 -1.83
CA TYR A 41 27.73 2.17 -1.53
C TYR A 41 27.24 3.61 -1.74
N ASP A 42 26.14 3.75 -2.48
CA ASP A 42 25.45 5.03 -2.60
C ASP A 42 24.29 5.11 -1.58
N PHE A 43 24.67 5.44 -0.35
CA PHE A 43 23.70 5.54 0.74
C PHE A 43 22.71 6.70 0.57
N ILE A 44 23.10 7.78 -0.12
CA ILE A 44 22.23 8.96 -0.31
C ILE A 44 21.05 8.57 -1.20
N HIS A 45 21.33 7.94 -2.34
CA HIS A 45 20.26 7.48 -3.24
C HIS A 45 19.41 6.38 -2.60
N TYR A 46 20.02 5.43 -1.89
CA TYR A 46 19.26 4.38 -1.21
C TYR A 46 18.33 4.94 -0.12
N ARG A 47 18.80 5.91 0.68
CA ARG A 47 17.94 6.58 1.68
C ARG A 47 16.77 7.31 1.03
N GLN A 48 17.01 7.98 -0.10
CA GLN A 48 15.95 8.67 -0.84
C GLN A 48 14.90 7.67 -1.35
N LEU A 49 15.32 6.55 -1.93
CA LEU A 49 14.42 5.47 -2.34
C LEU A 49 13.58 4.97 -1.16
N VAL A 50 14.19 4.65 -0.01
CA VAL A 50 13.47 4.19 1.19
C VAL A 50 12.41 5.21 1.63
N HIS A 51 12.73 6.50 1.56
CA HIS A 51 11.77 7.56 1.88
C HIS A 51 10.57 7.56 0.92
N GLU A 52 10.81 7.49 -0.38
CA GLU A 52 9.77 7.45 -1.41
C GLU A 52 8.86 6.22 -1.27
N ILE A 53 9.46 5.04 -1.04
CA ILE A 53 8.75 3.80 -0.77
C ILE A 53 7.86 3.92 0.48
N THR A 54 8.39 4.51 1.56
CA THR A 54 7.64 4.74 2.81
C THR A 54 6.43 5.66 2.56
N GLN A 55 6.61 6.72 1.76
CA GLN A 55 5.53 7.62 1.39
C GLN A 55 4.46 6.91 0.56
N ALA A 56 4.85 6.06 -0.39
CA ALA A 56 3.93 5.27 -1.21
C ALA A 56 3.06 4.35 -0.34
N PHE A 57 3.65 3.56 0.55
CA PHE A 57 2.89 2.70 1.49
C PHE A 57 1.95 3.52 2.41
N SER A 58 2.41 4.68 2.89
CA SER A 58 1.58 5.57 3.69
C SER A 58 0.38 6.11 2.91
N GLY A 59 0.58 6.50 1.65
CA GLY A 59 -0.48 6.95 0.75
C GLY A 59 -1.53 5.88 0.52
N ILE A 60 -1.10 4.67 0.15
CA ILE A 60 -1.97 3.52 -0.06
C ILE A 60 -2.80 3.21 1.20
N SER A 61 -2.16 3.22 2.37
CA SER A 61 -2.83 2.93 3.64
C SER A 61 -3.90 3.95 3.99
N LYS A 62 -3.60 5.25 3.78
CA LYS A 62 -4.57 6.33 4.02
C LYS A 62 -5.79 6.21 3.13
N GLU A 63 -5.59 5.91 1.84
CA GLU A 63 -6.69 5.76 0.90
C GLU A 63 -7.53 4.51 1.18
N LEU A 64 -6.90 3.39 1.56
CA LEU A 64 -7.64 2.19 1.99
C LEU A 64 -8.52 2.42 3.22
N ILE A 65 -8.04 3.19 4.20
CA ILE A 65 -8.86 3.59 5.36
C ILE A 65 -10.09 4.38 4.90
N GLN A 66 -9.93 5.32 3.96
CA GLN A 66 -11.06 6.07 3.41
C GLN A 66 -12.05 5.18 2.67
N ILE A 67 -11.59 4.21 1.88
CA ILE A 67 -12.45 3.24 1.18
C ILE A 67 -13.22 2.38 2.20
N LYS A 68 -12.53 1.89 3.23
CA LYS A 68 -13.11 1.13 4.34
C LYS A 68 -14.24 1.89 5.03
N ASP A 69 -14.01 3.16 5.36
CA ASP A 69 -14.98 4.02 6.03
C ASP A 69 -16.19 4.27 5.13
N ARG A 70 -15.97 4.51 3.83
CA ARG A 70 -17.07 4.66 2.85
C ARG A 70 -17.92 3.41 2.71
N PHE A 71 -17.34 2.21 2.72
CA PHE A 71 -18.13 0.97 2.70
C PHE A 71 -19.05 0.86 3.91
N ARG A 72 -18.57 1.24 5.09
CA ARG A 72 -19.35 1.20 6.33
C ARG A 72 -20.44 2.28 6.37
N GLU A 73 -20.06 3.53 6.11
CA GLU A 73 -20.89 4.70 6.36
C GLU A 73 -21.87 5.01 5.23
N LEU A 74 -21.48 4.78 3.97
CA LEU A 74 -22.26 5.20 2.80
C LEU A 74 -23.00 4.05 2.12
N HIS A 75 -22.49 2.82 2.27
CA HIS A 75 -23.01 1.65 1.58
C HIS A 75 -23.57 0.56 2.51
N ASP A 76 -23.50 0.76 3.84
CA ASP A 76 -23.95 -0.20 4.87
C ASP A 76 -23.31 -1.61 4.71
N ARG A 77 -22.07 -1.64 4.21
CA ARG A 77 -21.27 -2.86 4.00
C ARG A 77 -20.17 -2.98 5.05
N THR A 78 -20.61 -3.15 6.30
CA THR A 78 -19.71 -3.39 7.44
C THR A 78 -18.85 -4.64 7.22
N ASP A 79 -19.40 -5.67 6.56
CA ASP A 79 -18.66 -6.88 6.20
C ASP A 79 -17.43 -6.55 5.35
N LEU A 80 -17.57 -5.74 4.29
CA LEU A 80 -16.43 -5.34 3.46
C LEU A 80 -15.44 -4.46 4.21
N SER A 81 -15.94 -3.58 5.09
CA SER A 81 -15.14 -2.75 5.98
C SER A 81 -14.21 -3.61 6.86
N GLU A 82 -14.75 -4.68 7.47
CA GLU A 82 -13.99 -5.62 8.31
C GLU A 82 -12.94 -6.41 7.52
N HIS A 83 -13.25 -6.81 6.29
CA HIS A 83 -12.27 -7.47 5.42
C HIS A 83 -11.10 -6.53 5.08
N LEU A 84 -11.40 -5.26 4.80
CA LEU A 84 -10.37 -4.25 4.52
C LEU A 84 -9.52 -3.94 5.75
N GLU A 85 -10.11 -3.91 6.94
CA GLU A 85 -9.36 -3.79 8.20
C GLU A 85 -8.36 -4.95 8.36
N LYS A 86 -8.83 -6.20 8.19
CA LYS A 86 -7.98 -7.38 8.28
C LYS A 86 -6.84 -7.36 7.26
N ILE A 87 -7.08 -6.87 6.05
CA ILE A 87 -6.04 -6.70 5.03
C ILE A 87 -5.00 -5.66 5.50
N GLN A 88 -5.43 -4.55 6.10
CA GLN A 88 -4.52 -3.54 6.64
C GLN A 88 -3.70 -4.05 7.84
N GLU A 89 -4.28 -4.89 8.70
CA GLU A 89 -3.56 -5.53 9.80
C GLU A 89 -2.47 -6.47 9.26
N LEU A 90 -2.80 -7.34 8.31
CA LEU A 90 -1.84 -8.24 7.66
C LEU A 90 -0.74 -7.46 6.93
N GLU A 91 -1.08 -6.32 6.33
CA GLU A 91 -0.10 -5.45 5.68
C GLU A 91 0.87 -4.84 6.69
N LYS A 92 0.35 -4.36 7.82
CA LYS A 92 1.18 -3.82 8.89
C LYS A 92 2.13 -4.88 9.44
N GLU A 93 1.64 -6.08 9.71
CA GLU A 93 2.47 -7.21 10.14
C GLU A 93 3.57 -7.51 9.11
N LYS A 94 3.23 -7.52 7.81
CA LYS A 94 4.23 -7.72 6.76
C LYS A 94 5.31 -6.64 6.77
N LEU A 95 4.94 -5.37 6.88
CA LEU A 95 5.90 -4.26 6.91
C LEU A 95 6.82 -4.30 8.14
N GLU A 96 6.36 -4.85 9.26
CA GLU A 96 7.19 -5.03 10.47
C GLU A 96 8.14 -6.24 10.38
N LEU A 97 7.86 -7.20 9.49
CA LEU A 97 8.67 -8.40 9.27
C LEU A 97 9.70 -8.27 8.12
N VAL A 98 9.61 -7.21 7.32
CA VAL A 98 10.51 -6.92 6.18
C VAL A 98 11.79 -6.21 6.64
#